data_AF-A0A833ANY5-F1
#
_entry.id   AF-A0A833ANY5-F1
#
_cell.length_a   1.000
_cell.length_b   1.000
_cell.length_c   1.000
_cell.angle_alpha   90.00
_cell.angle_beta   90.00
_cell.angle_gamma   90.00
#
_symmetry.space_group_name_H-M   'P 1'
#
loop_
_entity.id
_entity.type
_entity.pdbx_description
1 polymer ?
#
loop_
_entity_poly.entity_id
_entity_poly.type
_entity_poly.pdbx_seq_one_letter_code
_entity_poly.pdbx_strand_id
1 'polypeptide(L)'
;MPAVNEVFIQNLIKLAIAGLEPLYDTKTQLFSKKYENKALVEEDFQPSIIYTATTILGLLRAKNGNWTTSKIDENASLTSLVNRRDEIASPGVFGLLLWADAHCGGNHREEIYSDIKHKIDGHRIKLLPTYELSWLLTGLCYSHNYGNTDKKYAELVQQLYHAITENMNPDAGLFGYMKGGTWPKTLRNRIGNFADQIYSVYALTTFYETYQQSKALKFALKCANRLCELQGDMGQWWWHYQSKHNLIASKYPVYAVHQDGMAPMT
;
A
#
# COMPACT_ATOMS: atom_id res chain seq x y z
N MET A 1 -25.64 -6.52 -7.77
CA MET A 1 -24.83 -5.51 -8.49
C MET A 1 -25.04 -5.72 -9.98
N PRO A 2 -25.37 -4.69 -10.78
CA PRO A 2 -25.35 -4.83 -12.24
C PRO A 2 -23.92 -5.20 -12.67
N ALA A 3 -23.80 -6.11 -13.64
CA ALA A 3 -22.52 -6.48 -14.21
C ALA A 3 -21.85 -5.20 -14.73
N VAL A 4 -20.71 -4.83 -14.13
CA VAL A 4 -19.94 -3.67 -14.61
C VAL A 4 -19.52 -3.97 -16.03
N ASN A 5 -19.86 -3.08 -16.96
CA ASN A 5 -19.56 -3.26 -18.38
C ASN A 5 -18.03 -3.32 -18.57
N GLU A 6 -17.52 -4.44 -19.07
CA GLU A 6 -16.10 -4.66 -19.30
C GLU A 6 -15.49 -3.58 -20.21
N VAL A 7 -16.24 -3.11 -21.20
CA VAL A 7 -15.84 -2.00 -22.08
C VAL A 7 -15.64 -0.70 -21.30
N PHE A 8 -16.49 -0.45 -20.29
CA PHE A 8 -16.35 0.74 -19.44
C PHE A 8 -15.09 0.67 -18.59
N ILE A 9 -14.80 -0.48 -17.96
CA ILE A 9 -13.56 -0.68 -17.18
C ILE A 9 -12.33 -0.49 -18.07
N GLN A 10 -12.31 -1.08 -19.26
CA GLN A 10 -11.19 -0.92 -20.20
C GLN A 10 -10.98 0.54 -20.62
N ASN A 11 -12.07 1.29 -20.86
CA ASN A 11 -11.98 2.70 -21.17
C ASN A 11 -11.44 3.53 -20.00
N LEU A 12 -11.83 3.22 -18.77
CA LEU A 12 -11.27 3.85 -17.57
C LEU A 12 -9.78 3.56 -17.42
N ILE A 13 -9.34 2.33 -17.63
CA ILE A 13 -7.92 1.96 -17.57
C ILE A 13 -7.11 2.71 -18.64
N LYS A 14 -7.61 2.78 -19.88
CA LYS A 14 -6.96 3.54 -20.96
C LYS A 14 -6.86 5.03 -20.62
N LEU A 15 -7.94 5.61 -20.09
CA LEU A 15 -7.94 7.01 -19.66
C LEU A 15 -6.94 7.25 -18.52
N ALA A 16 -6.89 6.37 -17.53
CA ALA A 16 -5.95 6.45 -16.42
C ALA A 16 -4.49 6.40 -16.91
N ILE A 17 -4.15 5.45 -17.79
CA ILE A 17 -2.78 5.35 -18.33
C ILE A 17 -2.42 6.55 -19.22
N ALA A 18 -3.34 7.04 -20.04
CA ALA A 18 -3.10 8.27 -20.81
C ALA A 18 -2.85 9.48 -19.89
N GLY A 19 -3.51 9.53 -18.72
CA GLY A 19 -3.30 10.55 -17.70
C GLY A 19 -1.96 10.44 -16.95
N LEU A 20 -1.26 9.30 -17.04
CA LEU A 20 0.05 9.12 -16.41
C LEU A 20 1.18 9.77 -17.21
N GLU A 21 1.09 9.82 -18.54
CA GLU A 21 2.17 10.36 -19.40
C GLU A 21 2.56 11.81 -19.05
N PRO A 22 1.63 12.76 -18.80
CA PRO A 22 1.99 14.13 -18.41
C PRO A 22 2.63 14.24 -17.01
N LEU A 23 2.38 13.25 -16.14
CA LEU A 23 2.89 13.22 -14.77
C LEU A 23 4.29 12.59 -14.68
N TYR A 24 4.68 11.85 -15.72
CA TYR A 24 5.96 11.18 -15.81
C TYR A 24 7.07 12.16 -16.25
N ASP A 25 8.14 12.25 -15.46
CA ASP A 25 9.34 12.96 -15.85
C ASP A 25 10.34 11.99 -16.48
N THR A 26 10.57 12.15 -17.80
CA THR A 26 11.49 11.30 -18.56
C THR A 26 12.97 11.50 -18.18
N LYS A 27 13.32 12.57 -17.47
CA LYS A 27 14.70 12.76 -17.00
C LYS A 27 14.97 11.95 -15.74
N THR A 28 14.09 12.05 -14.76
CA THR A 28 14.22 11.32 -13.50
C THR A 28 13.63 9.91 -13.55
N GLN A 29 12.81 9.59 -14.56
CA GLN A 29 12.04 8.35 -14.67
C GLN A 29 11.05 8.17 -13.50
N LEU A 30 10.55 9.28 -12.94
CA LEU A 30 9.64 9.29 -11.79
C LEU A 30 8.32 9.99 -12.11
N PHE A 31 7.29 9.65 -11.36
CA PHE A 31 6.05 10.42 -11.28
C PHE A 31 6.20 11.54 -10.25
N SER A 32 6.86 12.62 -10.66
CA SER A 32 7.23 13.75 -9.79
C SER A 32 6.32 14.97 -9.92
N LYS A 33 5.18 14.85 -10.60
CA LYS A 33 4.29 15.98 -10.86
C LYS A 33 2.90 15.74 -10.32
N LYS A 34 2.24 16.82 -9.89
CA LYS A 34 0.82 16.84 -9.54
C LYS A 34 0.09 17.96 -10.27
N TYR A 35 -1.21 17.80 -10.43
CA TYR A 35 -2.08 18.89 -10.87
C TYR A 35 -2.51 19.74 -9.68
N GLU A 36 -2.18 21.02 -9.70
CA GLU A 36 -2.58 22.00 -8.71
C GLU A 36 -3.03 23.29 -9.42
N ASN A 37 -4.20 23.82 -9.07
CA ASN A 37 -4.74 25.06 -9.65
C ASN A 37 -4.71 25.12 -11.20
N LYS A 38 -5.07 24.01 -11.86
CA LYS A 38 -5.05 23.83 -13.33
C LYS A 38 -3.66 23.85 -13.98
N ALA A 39 -2.59 23.78 -13.20
CA ALA A 39 -1.23 23.67 -13.68
C ALA A 39 -0.59 22.36 -13.20
N LEU A 40 0.39 21.87 -13.97
CA LEU A 40 1.30 20.83 -13.49
C LEU A 40 2.40 21.49 -12.68
N VAL A 41 2.60 21.02 -11.46
CA VAL A 41 3.67 21.47 -10.56
C VAL A 41 4.49 20.27 -10.12
N GLU A 42 5.76 20.50 -9.79
CA GLU A 42 6.62 19.47 -9.21
C GLU A 42 6.12 19.11 -7.80
N GLU A 43 6.27 17.84 -7.45
CA GLU A 43 5.94 17.24 -6.19
C GLU A 43 7.21 16.92 -5.41
N ASP A 44 7.11 16.94 -4.08
CA ASP A 44 8.22 16.53 -3.22
C ASP A 44 8.63 15.08 -3.50
N PHE A 45 9.89 14.76 -3.15
CA PHE A 45 10.44 13.44 -3.44
C PHE A 45 9.70 12.28 -2.73
N GLN A 46 9.30 12.45 -1.45
CA GLN A 46 8.64 11.35 -0.72
C GLN A 46 7.30 10.93 -1.34
N PRO A 47 6.34 11.84 -1.63
CA PRO A 47 5.16 11.47 -2.39
C PRO A 47 5.49 10.89 -3.77
N SER A 48 6.47 11.46 -4.47
CA SER A 48 6.89 10.99 -5.80
C SER A 48 7.34 9.52 -5.80
N ILE A 49 8.03 9.05 -4.76
CA ILE A 49 8.42 7.63 -4.64
C ILE A 49 7.18 6.75 -4.48
N ILE A 50 6.27 7.12 -3.57
CA ILE A 50 5.05 6.34 -3.31
C ILE A 50 4.20 6.26 -4.58
N TYR A 51 4.03 7.39 -5.28
CA TYR A 51 3.30 7.44 -6.55
C TYR A 51 3.98 6.59 -7.62
N THR A 52 5.30 6.67 -7.73
CA THR A 52 6.06 5.90 -8.73
C THR A 52 5.97 4.41 -8.46
N ALA A 53 6.23 3.95 -7.23
CA ALA A 53 6.14 2.53 -6.87
C ALA A 53 4.73 1.97 -7.07
N THR A 54 3.70 2.72 -6.66
CA THR A 54 2.29 2.32 -6.85
C THR A 54 1.91 2.29 -8.33
N THR A 55 2.40 3.25 -9.12
CA THR A 55 2.14 3.31 -10.56
C THR A 55 2.81 2.16 -11.30
N ILE A 56 4.04 1.80 -10.92
CA ILE A 56 4.72 0.60 -11.45
C ILE A 56 3.85 -0.65 -11.25
N LEU A 57 3.35 -0.89 -10.04
CA LEU A 57 2.47 -2.02 -9.75
C LEU A 57 1.20 -2.01 -10.62
N GLY A 58 0.57 -0.83 -10.79
CA GLY A 58 -0.60 -0.66 -11.65
C GLY A 58 -0.31 -0.93 -13.13
N LEU A 59 0.81 -0.43 -13.66
CA LEU A 59 1.25 -0.64 -15.03
C LEU A 59 1.56 -2.12 -15.31
N LEU A 60 2.30 -2.78 -14.40
CA LEU A 60 2.61 -4.20 -14.51
C LEU A 60 1.34 -5.06 -14.50
N ARG A 61 0.35 -4.71 -13.66
CA ARG A 61 -0.96 -5.38 -13.67
C ARG A 61 -1.69 -5.18 -15.00
N ALA A 62 -1.73 -3.96 -15.51
CA ALA A 62 -2.37 -3.66 -16.79
C ALA A 62 -1.71 -4.40 -17.97
N LYS A 63 -0.38 -4.51 -17.94
CA LYS A 63 0.43 -5.27 -18.89
C LYS A 63 0.14 -6.78 -18.80
N ASN A 64 0.17 -7.35 -17.60
CA ASN A 64 -0.11 -8.78 -17.38
C ASN A 64 -1.56 -9.16 -17.75
N GLY A 65 -2.51 -8.24 -17.54
CA GLY A 65 -3.90 -8.41 -17.96
C GLY A 65 -4.16 -8.20 -19.46
N ASN A 66 -3.15 -7.81 -20.24
CA ASN A 66 -3.28 -7.39 -21.65
C ASN A 66 -4.34 -6.29 -21.86
N TRP A 67 -4.56 -5.41 -20.88
CA TRP A 67 -5.61 -4.39 -20.94
C TRP A 67 -5.21 -3.19 -21.79
N THR A 68 -3.92 -2.83 -21.77
CA THR A 68 -3.33 -1.71 -22.51
C THR A 68 -1.81 -1.71 -22.36
N THR A 69 -1.13 -0.94 -23.19
CA THR A 69 0.33 -0.74 -23.16
C THR A 69 0.66 0.69 -22.74
N SER A 70 1.71 0.87 -21.95
CA SER A 70 2.30 2.17 -21.64
C SER A 70 3.66 2.30 -22.33
N LYS A 71 4.09 3.55 -22.60
CA LYS A 71 5.46 3.85 -23.06
C LYS A 71 6.46 3.97 -21.90
N ILE A 72 5.97 3.91 -20.68
CA ILE A 72 6.76 4.06 -19.46
C ILE A 72 7.48 2.74 -19.18
N ASP A 73 8.79 2.81 -18.99
CA ASP A 73 9.61 1.66 -18.62
C ASP A 73 9.58 1.46 -17.11
N GLU A 74 8.86 0.42 -16.68
CA GLU A 74 8.67 0.12 -15.26
C GLU A 74 10.00 -0.27 -14.58
N ASN A 75 10.90 -0.95 -15.29
CA ASN A 75 12.20 -1.36 -14.76
C ASN A 75 13.15 -0.17 -14.62
N ALA A 76 13.16 0.74 -15.60
CA ALA A 76 13.94 1.98 -15.52
C ALA A 76 13.44 2.86 -14.36
N SER A 77 12.13 2.97 -14.19
CA SER A 77 11.51 3.71 -13.08
C SER A 77 11.87 3.10 -11.73
N LEU A 78 11.78 1.77 -11.59
CA LEU A 78 12.19 1.06 -10.38
C LEU A 78 13.69 1.25 -10.09
N THR A 79 14.55 1.11 -11.11
CA THR A 79 15.99 1.32 -10.99
C THR A 79 16.30 2.73 -10.49
N SER A 80 15.60 3.75 -11.01
CA SER A 80 15.73 5.13 -10.55
C SER A 80 15.36 5.30 -9.06
N LEU A 81 14.27 4.66 -8.61
CA LEU A 81 13.89 4.66 -7.19
C LEU A 81 14.93 3.97 -6.31
N VAL A 82 15.43 2.80 -6.71
CA VAL A 82 16.42 2.04 -5.96
C VAL A 82 17.75 2.79 -5.86
N ASN A 83 18.16 3.49 -6.91
CA ASN A 83 19.37 4.33 -6.90
C ASN A 83 19.25 5.53 -5.94
N ARG A 84 18.03 5.92 -5.55
CA ARG A 84 17.74 7.06 -4.67
C ARG A 84 17.22 6.63 -3.30
N ARG A 85 17.41 5.37 -2.93
CA ARG A 85 16.90 4.79 -1.67
C ARG A 85 17.46 5.45 -0.40
N ASP A 86 18.63 6.07 -0.48
CA ASP A 86 19.22 6.83 0.62
C ASP A 86 18.39 8.07 0.98
N GLU A 87 17.66 8.63 0.01
CA GLU A 87 16.77 9.77 0.20
C GLU A 87 15.41 9.36 0.85
N ILE A 88 15.13 8.07 1.02
CA ILE A 88 13.86 7.57 1.60
C ILE A 88 13.83 7.81 3.11
N ALA A 89 12.86 8.62 3.56
CA ALA A 89 12.69 8.98 4.96
C ALA A 89 11.78 7.99 5.72
N SER A 90 10.69 7.56 5.09
CA SER A 90 9.73 6.64 5.68
C SER A 90 10.12 5.18 5.44
N PRO A 91 10.33 4.36 6.50
CA PRO A 91 10.70 2.96 6.34
C PRO A 91 9.64 2.12 5.61
N GLY A 92 8.36 2.48 5.70
CA GLY A 92 7.28 1.77 5.01
C GLY A 92 7.45 1.72 3.48
N VAL A 93 8.09 2.74 2.92
CA VAL A 93 8.31 2.87 1.48
C VAL A 93 9.23 1.78 0.93
N PHE A 94 10.16 1.25 1.72
CA PHE A 94 10.98 0.10 1.32
C PHE A 94 10.13 -1.15 1.08
N GLY A 95 9.00 -1.29 1.78
CA GLY A 95 8.02 -2.34 1.52
C GLY A 95 7.39 -2.23 0.13
N LEU A 96 7.02 -1.01 -0.28
CA LEU A 96 6.52 -0.75 -1.64
C LEU A 96 7.59 -1.03 -2.71
N LEU A 97 8.85 -0.69 -2.45
CA LEU A 97 9.95 -1.01 -3.36
C LEU A 97 10.17 -2.51 -3.50
N LEU A 98 10.16 -3.28 -2.40
CA LEU A 98 10.24 -4.75 -2.49
C LEU A 98 9.08 -5.35 -3.26
N TRP A 99 7.87 -4.81 -3.07
CA TRP A 99 6.69 -5.29 -3.77
C TRP A 99 6.79 -5.02 -5.27
N ALA A 100 7.19 -3.80 -5.67
CA ALA A 100 7.42 -3.46 -7.07
C ALA A 100 8.57 -4.29 -7.67
N ASP A 101 9.68 -4.44 -6.95
CA ASP A 101 10.83 -5.25 -7.36
C ASP A 101 10.46 -6.69 -7.63
N ALA A 102 9.69 -7.33 -6.75
CA ALA A 102 9.20 -8.69 -6.98
C ALA A 102 8.39 -8.82 -8.28
N HIS A 103 7.57 -7.82 -8.64
CA HIS A 103 6.84 -7.83 -9.91
C HIS A 103 7.73 -7.50 -11.12
N CYS A 104 8.86 -6.83 -10.92
CA CYS A 104 9.90 -6.57 -11.91
C CYS A 104 10.95 -7.69 -12.01
N GLY A 105 10.81 -8.78 -11.26
CA GLY A 105 11.71 -9.95 -11.34
C GLY A 105 12.70 -10.08 -10.19
N GLY A 106 12.66 -9.22 -9.18
CA GLY A 106 13.37 -9.41 -7.91
C GLY A 106 14.86 -9.04 -7.91
N ASN A 107 15.31 -8.25 -8.89
CA ASN A 107 16.73 -7.96 -9.10
C ASN A 107 17.35 -7.05 -8.02
N HIS A 108 16.54 -6.27 -7.32
CA HIS A 108 17.01 -5.30 -6.31
C HIS A 108 16.73 -5.76 -4.87
N ARG A 109 16.18 -6.97 -4.67
CA ARG A 109 15.77 -7.52 -3.37
C ARG A 109 16.85 -7.37 -2.31
N GLU A 110 18.09 -7.74 -2.61
CA GLU A 110 19.17 -7.78 -1.61
C GLU A 110 19.51 -6.38 -1.08
N GLU A 111 19.58 -5.38 -1.98
CA GLU A 111 19.85 -3.98 -1.63
C GLU A 111 18.73 -3.42 -0.76
N ILE A 112 17.47 -3.57 -1.21
CA ILE A 112 16.30 -3.04 -0.50
C ILE A 112 16.12 -3.73 0.86
N TYR A 113 16.31 -5.06 0.94
CA TYR A 113 16.23 -5.78 2.22
C TYR A 113 17.38 -5.41 3.16
N SER A 114 18.57 -5.10 2.64
CA SER A 114 19.67 -4.58 3.45
C SER A 114 19.27 -3.28 4.14
N ASP A 115 18.67 -2.34 3.42
CA ASP A 115 18.21 -1.08 4.00
C ASP A 115 17.12 -1.27 5.04
N ILE A 116 16.17 -2.19 4.80
CA ILE A 116 15.15 -2.56 5.79
C ILE A 116 15.81 -3.04 7.09
N LYS A 117 16.78 -3.95 7.02
CA LYS A 117 17.50 -4.45 8.20
C LYS A 117 18.23 -3.35 8.96
N HIS A 118 18.74 -2.33 8.27
CA HIS A 118 19.45 -1.22 8.90
C HIS A 118 18.51 -0.15 9.47
N LYS A 119 17.37 0.09 8.82
CA LYS A 119 16.45 1.18 9.16
C LYS A 119 15.31 0.75 10.07
N ILE A 120 15.01 -0.54 10.20
CA ILE A 120 13.87 -1.07 10.96
C ILE A 120 14.35 -2.07 12.01
N ASP A 121 14.00 -1.78 13.27
CA ASP A 121 14.13 -2.70 14.39
C ASP A 121 12.78 -2.87 15.12
N GLY A 122 12.73 -3.74 16.13
CA GLY A 122 11.52 -4.00 16.90
C GLY A 122 10.95 -2.78 17.64
N HIS A 123 11.77 -1.76 17.92
CA HIS A 123 11.28 -0.50 18.51
C HIS A 123 10.62 0.37 17.44
N ARG A 124 11.28 0.53 16.28
CA ARG A 124 10.79 1.35 15.18
C ARG A 124 9.52 0.81 14.56
N ILE A 125 9.36 -0.52 14.46
CA ILE A 125 8.10 -1.17 14.04
C ILE A 125 6.91 -0.63 14.85
N LYS A 126 7.06 -0.45 16.16
CA LYS A 126 5.99 0.05 17.05
C LYS A 126 5.66 1.53 16.87
N LEU A 127 6.38 2.25 16.02
CA LEU A 127 6.18 3.67 15.75
C LEU A 127 5.58 3.93 14.36
N LEU A 128 5.60 2.92 13.48
CA LEU A 128 5.10 3.05 12.11
C LEU A 128 3.56 3.00 12.06
N PRO A 129 2.93 3.76 11.16
CA PRO A 129 1.50 3.65 10.91
C PRO A 129 1.16 2.30 10.28
N THR A 130 -0.09 1.87 10.50
CA THR A 130 -0.54 0.53 10.14
C THR A 130 -0.43 0.29 8.63
N TYR A 131 -0.71 1.30 7.79
CA TYR A 131 -0.51 1.16 6.35
C TYR A 131 0.98 0.96 5.95
N GLU A 132 1.94 1.59 6.65
CA GLU A 132 3.38 1.37 6.38
C GLU A 132 3.85 -0.01 6.82
N LEU A 133 3.35 -0.48 7.98
CA LEU A 133 3.58 -1.86 8.41
C LEU A 133 3.05 -2.86 7.38
N SER A 134 1.88 -2.55 6.82
CA SER A 134 1.24 -3.36 5.79
C SER A 134 2.06 -3.39 4.50
N TRP A 135 2.57 -2.24 4.03
CA TRP A 135 3.48 -2.20 2.88
C TRP A 135 4.74 -3.04 3.10
N LEU A 136 5.36 -2.93 4.27
CA LEU A 136 6.53 -3.74 4.62
C LEU A 136 6.23 -5.24 4.63
N LEU A 137 5.13 -5.65 5.27
CA LEU A 137 4.75 -7.06 5.30
C LEU A 137 4.46 -7.59 3.90
N THR A 138 3.71 -6.85 3.08
CA THR A 138 3.40 -7.21 1.70
C THR A 138 4.67 -7.35 0.86
N GLY A 139 5.55 -6.35 0.86
CA GLY A 139 6.80 -6.38 0.11
C GLY A 139 7.72 -7.53 0.51
N LEU A 140 7.81 -7.83 1.82
CA LEU A 140 8.49 -9.02 2.28
C LEU A 140 7.81 -10.27 1.73
N CYS A 141 6.51 -10.47 1.91
CA CYS A 141 5.82 -11.67 1.38
C CYS A 141 6.05 -11.89 -0.12
N TYR A 142 6.01 -10.84 -0.95
CA TYR A 142 6.34 -10.95 -2.38
C TYR A 142 7.82 -11.26 -2.64
N SER A 143 8.74 -10.62 -1.92
CA SER A 143 10.19 -10.89 -2.06
C SER A 143 10.62 -12.28 -1.55
N HIS A 144 9.76 -13.00 -0.84
CA HIS A 144 10.03 -14.35 -0.33
C HIS A 144 10.44 -15.31 -1.45
N ASN A 145 9.82 -15.18 -2.62
CA ASN A 145 10.04 -16.08 -3.76
C ASN A 145 11.35 -15.81 -4.53
N TYR A 146 12.06 -14.72 -4.24
CA TYR A 146 13.20 -14.23 -5.04
C TYR A 146 14.54 -14.33 -4.34
N GLY A 147 14.64 -14.95 -3.16
CA GLY A 147 15.94 -15.17 -2.55
C GLY A 147 15.89 -15.88 -1.20
N ASN A 148 17.08 -16.18 -0.69
CA ASN A 148 17.21 -16.88 0.58
C ASN A 148 16.59 -16.04 1.72
N THR A 149 15.73 -16.69 2.51
CA THR A 149 15.19 -16.13 3.74
C THR A 149 16.02 -16.62 4.91
N ASP A 150 16.73 -15.70 5.56
CA ASP A 150 17.45 -16.00 6.80
C ASP A 150 16.53 -15.95 8.03
N LYS A 151 17.06 -16.31 9.19
CA LYS A 151 16.30 -16.25 10.45
C LYS A 151 15.78 -14.84 10.75
N LYS A 152 16.57 -13.81 10.46
CA LYS A 152 16.20 -12.41 10.70
C LYS A 152 15.02 -11.99 9.82
N TYR A 153 14.96 -12.49 8.59
CA TYR A 153 13.86 -12.26 7.66
C TYR A 153 12.55 -12.81 8.23
N ALA A 154 12.57 -14.08 8.66
CA ALA A 154 11.41 -14.71 9.27
C ALA A 154 10.98 -13.99 10.57
N GLU A 155 11.95 -13.60 11.42
CA GLU A 155 11.67 -12.83 12.64
C GLU A 155 11.03 -11.47 12.33
N LEU A 156 11.53 -10.74 11.32
CA LEU A 156 10.98 -9.45 10.91
C LEU A 156 9.54 -9.59 10.38
N VAL A 157 9.30 -10.55 9.48
CA VAL A 157 7.97 -10.84 8.95
C VAL A 157 6.98 -11.12 10.08
N GLN A 158 7.37 -11.96 11.04
CA GLN A 158 6.54 -12.26 12.19
C GLN A 158 6.30 -11.02 13.07
N GLN A 159 7.32 -10.20 13.32
CA GLN A 159 7.16 -8.95 14.08
C GLN A 159 6.18 -7.98 13.42
N LEU A 160 6.24 -7.82 12.09
CA LEU A 160 5.32 -6.98 11.34
C LEU A 160 3.89 -7.51 11.39
N TYR A 161 3.69 -8.82 11.18
CA TYR A 161 2.38 -9.46 11.32
C TYR A 161 1.78 -9.26 12.71
N HIS A 162 2.58 -9.42 13.78
CA HIS A 162 2.12 -9.16 15.14
C HIS A 162 1.77 -7.69 15.34
N ALA A 163 2.59 -6.75 14.87
CA ALA A 163 2.32 -5.32 14.99
C ALA A 163 1.02 -4.90 14.28
N ILE A 164 0.75 -5.40 13.08
CA ILE A 164 -0.50 -5.12 12.35
C ILE A 164 -1.70 -5.68 13.12
N THR A 165 -1.63 -6.94 13.57
CA THR A 165 -2.76 -7.57 14.26
C THR A 165 -3.02 -7.00 15.65
N GLU A 166 -1.99 -6.49 16.35
CA GLU A 166 -2.14 -5.73 17.60
C GLU A 166 -2.86 -4.38 17.42
N ASN A 167 -2.82 -3.81 16.21
CA ASN A 167 -3.50 -2.56 15.89
C ASN A 167 -4.98 -2.78 15.55
N MET A 168 -5.44 -4.03 15.39
CA MET A 168 -6.85 -4.32 15.15
C MET A 168 -7.67 -4.21 16.43
N ASN A 169 -8.78 -3.49 16.40
CA ASN A 169 -9.81 -3.65 17.42
C ASN A 169 -10.60 -4.95 17.12
N PRO A 170 -10.52 -5.97 17.98
CA PRO A 170 -11.21 -7.24 17.76
C PRO A 170 -12.73 -7.08 17.73
N ASP A 171 -13.33 -6.15 18.43
CA ASP A 171 -14.79 -5.99 18.44
C ASP A 171 -15.29 -5.27 17.19
N ALA A 172 -14.55 -4.25 16.75
CA ALA A 172 -14.92 -3.46 15.59
C ALA A 172 -14.52 -4.08 14.26
N GLY A 173 -13.52 -4.95 14.23
CA GLY A 173 -12.95 -5.44 12.97
C GLY A 173 -12.22 -4.36 12.18
N LEU A 174 -11.73 -3.30 12.83
CA LEU A 174 -11.05 -2.19 12.17
C LEU A 174 -9.68 -1.96 12.81
N PHE A 175 -8.71 -1.62 11.98
CA PHE A 175 -7.35 -1.27 12.38
C PHE A 175 -7.27 0.19 12.81
N GLY A 176 -6.57 0.45 13.91
CA GLY A 176 -6.28 1.80 14.37
C GLY A 176 -5.08 2.41 13.65
N TYR A 177 -5.00 3.74 13.71
CA TYR A 177 -3.82 4.50 13.31
C TYR A 177 -2.76 4.47 14.41
N MET A 178 -1.50 4.22 14.03
CA MET A 178 -0.38 4.33 14.94
C MET A 178 0.64 5.33 14.41
N LYS A 179 0.64 6.56 14.93
CA LYS A 179 1.84 7.41 14.88
C LYS A 179 2.34 7.53 16.31
N GLY A 180 3.63 7.25 16.52
CA GLY A 180 4.29 7.47 17.80
C GLY A 180 3.96 8.87 18.34
N GLY A 181 3.42 8.92 19.56
CA GLY A 181 2.97 10.15 20.21
C GLY A 181 2.56 9.91 21.67
N THR A 182 2.45 10.98 22.44
CA THR A 182 2.14 11.01 23.89
C THR A 182 0.72 10.54 24.25
N TRP A 183 -0.13 10.24 23.27
CA TRP A 183 -1.48 9.75 23.52
C TRP A 183 -1.47 8.33 24.10
N PRO A 184 -2.35 7.98 25.06
CA PRO A 184 -2.45 6.62 25.57
C PRO A 184 -2.77 5.60 24.45
N LYS A 185 -2.24 4.37 24.54
CA LYS A 185 -2.53 3.26 23.60
C LYS A 185 -4.03 3.05 23.39
N THR A 186 -4.82 3.27 24.44
CA THR A 186 -6.28 3.19 24.43
C THR A 186 -6.98 4.25 23.58
N LEU A 187 -6.30 5.35 23.22
CA LEU A 187 -6.80 6.41 22.33
C LEU A 187 -6.27 6.29 20.90
N ARG A 188 -5.04 5.79 20.71
CA ARG A 188 -4.43 5.59 19.37
C ARG A 188 -5.20 4.56 18.55
N ASN A 189 -5.67 3.49 19.18
CA ASN A 189 -6.45 2.43 18.52
C ASN A 189 -7.91 2.83 18.22
N ARG A 190 -8.28 4.12 18.20
CA ARG A 190 -9.67 4.58 18.06
C ARG A 190 -10.03 5.19 16.72
N ILE A 191 -9.05 5.64 15.94
CA ILE A 191 -9.27 6.23 14.61
C ILE A 191 -8.26 5.60 13.67
N GLY A 192 -8.71 4.93 12.62
CA GLY A 192 -7.90 4.47 11.50
C GLY A 192 -8.35 5.15 10.22
N ASN A 193 -7.45 5.37 9.28
CA ASN A 193 -7.84 5.83 7.95
C ASN A 193 -8.15 4.63 7.03
N PHE A 194 -8.68 4.89 5.84
CA PHE A 194 -8.97 3.83 4.87
C PHE A 194 -7.71 3.05 4.45
N ALA A 195 -6.55 3.71 4.36
CA ALA A 195 -5.28 3.08 4.03
C ALA A 195 -4.91 2.01 5.06
N ASP A 196 -5.05 2.33 6.35
CA ASP A 196 -4.82 1.41 7.46
C ASP A 196 -5.69 0.15 7.34
N GLN A 197 -6.90 0.26 6.79
CA GLN A 197 -7.79 -0.88 6.61
C GLN A 197 -7.39 -1.71 5.39
N ILE A 198 -7.38 -1.08 4.21
CA ILE A 198 -7.29 -1.80 2.95
C ILE A 198 -5.90 -2.42 2.74
N TYR A 199 -4.83 -1.71 3.13
CA TYR A 199 -3.49 -2.30 3.06
C TYR A 199 -3.31 -3.41 4.10
N SER A 200 -3.95 -3.34 5.28
CA SER A 200 -3.91 -4.44 6.25
C SER A 200 -4.63 -5.68 5.73
N VAL A 201 -5.81 -5.52 5.11
CA VAL A 201 -6.51 -6.63 4.45
C VAL A 201 -5.58 -7.29 3.43
N TYR A 202 -4.99 -6.50 2.54
CA TYR A 202 -4.11 -7.02 1.50
C TYR A 202 -2.84 -7.68 2.05
N ALA A 203 -2.18 -7.06 3.03
CA ALA A 203 -0.98 -7.61 3.64
C ALA A 203 -1.26 -8.94 4.36
N LEU A 204 -2.41 -9.05 5.04
CA LEU A 204 -2.79 -10.25 5.77
C LEU A 204 -3.25 -11.39 4.85
N THR A 205 -3.90 -11.09 3.71
CA THR A 205 -4.19 -12.11 2.68
C THR A 205 -2.92 -12.58 2.01
N THR A 206 -2.03 -11.66 1.62
CA THR A 206 -0.73 -12.01 1.01
C THR A 206 0.11 -12.85 1.97
N PHE A 207 0.17 -12.46 3.25
CA PHE A 207 0.87 -13.23 4.27
C PHE A 207 0.25 -14.62 4.50
N TYR A 208 -1.09 -14.74 4.44
CA TYR A 208 -1.75 -16.04 4.49
C TYR A 208 -1.36 -16.91 3.29
N GLU A 209 -1.31 -16.36 2.09
CA GLU A 209 -0.90 -17.12 0.89
C GLU A 209 0.54 -17.61 1.00
N THR A 210 1.46 -16.78 1.50
CA THR A 210 2.87 -17.13 1.66
C THR A 210 3.12 -18.12 2.81
N TYR A 211 2.48 -17.94 3.97
CA TYR A 211 2.82 -18.67 5.21
C TYR A 211 1.71 -19.60 5.74
N GLN A 212 0.55 -19.64 5.08
CA GLN A 212 -0.59 -20.52 5.42
C GLN A 212 -1.12 -20.36 6.86
N GLN A 213 -0.92 -19.19 7.47
CA GLN A 213 -1.37 -18.91 8.83
C GLN A 213 -2.84 -18.45 8.85
N SER A 214 -3.78 -19.37 9.08
CA SER A 214 -5.22 -19.11 8.96
C SER A 214 -5.75 -17.97 9.85
N LYS A 215 -5.04 -17.62 10.94
CA LYS A 215 -5.39 -16.47 11.79
C LYS A 215 -5.30 -15.14 11.04
N ALA A 216 -4.33 -15.00 10.13
CA ALA A 216 -4.19 -13.79 9.30
C ALA A 216 -5.41 -13.60 8.39
N LEU A 217 -5.85 -14.66 7.71
CA LEU A 217 -7.04 -14.64 6.87
C LEU A 217 -8.30 -14.26 7.66
N LYS A 218 -8.45 -14.76 8.90
CA LYS A 218 -9.58 -14.38 9.76
C LYS A 218 -9.61 -12.88 10.06
N PHE A 219 -8.45 -12.27 10.32
CA PHE A 219 -8.36 -10.83 10.53
C PHE A 219 -8.67 -10.04 9.26
N ALA A 220 -8.12 -10.45 8.12
CA ALA A 220 -8.39 -9.84 6.82
C ALA A 220 -9.89 -9.86 6.47
N LEU A 221 -10.52 -11.04 6.57
CA LEU A 221 -11.96 -11.20 6.30
C LEU A 221 -12.82 -10.38 7.24
N LYS A 222 -12.46 -10.31 8.52
CA LYS A 222 -13.21 -9.50 9.49
C LYS A 222 -13.20 -8.02 9.11
N CYS A 223 -12.05 -7.50 8.71
CA CYS A 223 -11.93 -6.11 8.28
C CYS A 223 -12.62 -5.85 6.94
N ALA A 224 -12.42 -6.72 5.95
CA ALA A 224 -13.07 -6.62 4.64
C ALA A 224 -14.60 -6.60 4.76
N ASN A 225 -15.17 -7.54 5.53
CA ASN A 225 -16.62 -7.57 5.78
C ASN A 225 -17.09 -6.29 6.47
N ARG A 226 -16.34 -5.80 7.45
CA ARG A 226 -16.70 -4.57 8.15
C ARG A 226 -16.66 -3.34 7.24
N LEU A 227 -15.67 -3.26 6.36
CA LEU A 227 -15.61 -2.20 5.36
C LEU A 227 -16.86 -2.24 4.48
N CYS A 228 -17.23 -3.41 3.95
CA CYS A 228 -18.44 -3.58 3.13
C CYS A 228 -19.72 -3.18 3.88
N GLU A 229 -19.86 -3.55 5.15
CA GLU A 229 -21.00 -3.13 6.00
C GLU A 229 -21.07 -1.62 6.22
N LEU A 230 -19.91 -0.95 6.23
CA LEU A 230 -19.80 0.49 6.42
C LEU A 230 -19.85 1.27 5.10
N GLN A 231 -19.88 0.60 3.95
CA GLN A 231 -19.88 1.25 2.65
C GLN A 231 -21.11 2.14 2.49
N GLY A 232 -20.95 3.31 1.88
CA GLY A 232 -22.07 4.20 1.58
C GLY A 232 -23.02 3.61 0.52
N ASP A 233 -24.25 4.12 0.46
CA ASP A 233 -25.31 3.61 -0.44
C ASP A 233 -24.92 3.60 -1.92
N MET A 234 -23.93 4.42 -2.31
CA MET A 234 -23.38 4.48 -3.68
C MET A 234 -22.06 3.71 -3.84
N GLY A 235 -21.69 2.85 -2.90
CA GLY A 235 -20.42 2.12 -2.92
C GLY A 235 -19.26 2.89 -2.29
N GLN A 236 -19.53 3.93 -1.50
CA GLN A 236 -18.51 4.87 -1.03
C GLN A 236 -17.66 4.32 0.12
N TRP A 237 -16.34 4.44 0.00
CA TRP A 237 -15.39 4.26 1.11
C TRP A 237 -15.07 5.58 1.82
N TRP A 238 -15.11 5.57 3.15
CA TRP A 238 -14.87 6.76 3.98
C TRP A 238 -13.41 6.90 4.34
N TRP A 239 -12.94 8.14 4.59
CA TRP A 239 -11.53 8.37 4.92
C TRP A 239 -11.18 7.93 6.35
N HIS A 240 -12.03 8.23 7.33
CA HIS A 240 -11.75 7.97 8.74
C HIS A 240 -12.79 7.03 9.37
N TYR A 241 -12.31 6.00 10.05
CA TYR A 241 -13.09 5.00 10.75
C TYR A 241 -12.84 5.09 12.26
N GLN A 242 -13.91 5.18 13.05
CA GLN A 242 -13.81 5.18 14.51
C GLN A 242 -13.91 3.73 15.02
N SER A 243 -12.76 3.09 15.18
CA SER A 243 -12.62 1.69 15.58
C SER A 243 -13.13 1.39 17.00
N LYS A 244 -13.48 2.37 17.85
CA LYS A 244 -14.06 2.11 19.19
C LYS A 244 -15.58 2.02 19.21
N HIS A 245 -16.27 2.80 18.38
CA HIS A 245 -17.73 2.90 18.42
C HIS A 245 -18.40 2.30 17.19
N ASN A 246 -17.64 1.64 16.31
CA ASN A 246 -18.16 1.07 15.07
C ASN A 246 -18.76 2.13 14.13
N LEU A 247 -18.31 3.38 14.23
CA LEU A 247 -18.84 4.51 13.48
C LEU A 247 -17.85 5.01 12.44
N ILE A 248 -18.39 5.63 11.41
CA ILE A 248 -17.62 6.44 10.47
C ILE A 248 -17.37 7.79 11.13
N ALA A 249 -16.10 8.18 11.28
CA ALA A 249 -15.76 9.43 11.96
C ALA A 249 -16.06 10.66 11.08
N SER A 250 -15.92 10.53 9.76
CA SER A 250 -16.42 11.50 8.80
C SER A 250 -16.82 10.85 7.49
N LYS A 251 -18.03 11.16 7.01
CA LYS A 251 -18.54 10.73 5.70
C LYS A 251 -18.12 11.68 4.57
N TYR A 252 -17.68 12.90 4.90
CA TYR A 252 -17.32 13.92 3.91
C TYR A 252 -15.99 14.61 4.22
N PRO A 253 -15.23 15.02 3.17
CA PRO A 253 -15.48 14.75 1.76
C PRO A 253 -15.21 13.28 1.39
N VAL A 254 -15.88 12.78 0.34
CA VAL A 254 -15.56 11.48 -0.27
C VAL A 254 -14.40 11.71 -1.22
N TYR A 255 -13.25 11.10 -0.94
CA TYR A 255 -12.08 11.23 -1.79
C TYR A 255 -12.14 10.22 -2.93
N ALA A 256 -12.06 10.70 -4.18
CA ALA A 256 -12.09 9.88 -5.38
C ALA A 256 -10.98 8.81 -5.38
N VAL A 257 -9.80 9.12 -4.84
CA VAL A 257 -8.71 8.16 -4.71
C VAL A 257 -9.11 6.91 -3.91
N HIS A 258 -9.97 7.02 -2.89
CA HIS A 258 -10.45 5.86 -2.13
C HIS A 258 -11.41 4.98 -2.92
N GLN A 259 -12.15 5.57 -3.87
CA GLN A 259 -13.14 4.85 -4.66
C GLN A 259 -12.47 4.08 -5.80
N ASP A 260 -11.47 4.71 -6.43
CA ASP A 260 -11.00 4.25 -7.74
C ASP A 260 -9.52 3.82 -7.77
N GLY A 261 -8.70 4.10 -6.73
CA GLY A 261 -7.24 3.95 -6.88
C GLY A 261 -6.39 3.68 -5.64
N MET A 262 -6.91 3.76 -4.42
CA MET A 262 -6.04 3.69 -3.22
C MET A 262 -5.63 2.26 -2.83
N ALA A 263 -6.21 1.25 -3.47
CA ALA A 263 -5.74 -0.12 -3.36
C ALA A 263 -5.78 -0.80 -4.74
N PRO A 264 -4.72 -0.66 -5.56
CA PRO A 264 -4.51 -1.56 -6.66
C PRO A 264 -4.14 -2.93 -6.07
N MET A 265 -5.12 -3.83 -5.98
CA MET A 265 -4.88 -5.24 -5.63
C MET A 265 -4.20 -5.93 -6.81
N THR A 266 -2.89 -6.19 -6.76
CA THR A 266 -2.20 -7.10 -7.71
C THR A 266 -2.42 -8.55 -7.33
#